data_AF-A0A2V8PII5-F1
#
_entry.id   AF-A0A2V8PII5-F1
#
_cell.length_a   1.000
_cell.length_b   1.000
_cell.length_c   1.000
_cell.angle_alpha   90.00
_cell.angle_beta   90.00
_cell.angle_gamma   90.00
#
_symmetry.space_group_name_H-M   'P 1'
#
loop_
_entity.id
_entity.type
_entity.pdbx_description
1 polymer ?
#
loop_
_entity_poly.entity_id
_entity_poly.type
_entity_poly.pdbx_seq_one_letter_code
_entity_poly.pdbx_strand_id
1 'polypeptide(L)' 'MAELNAHELQDRLRTLDAEFERQMRARGFDPAQTENIALPSTLARLYAERERTKAQLEELEGGNND' A
#
# COMPACT_ATOMS: atom_id res chain seq x y z
N MET A 1 -13.49 16.04 7.75
CA MET A 1 -12.53 14.95 7.49
C MET A 1 -11.42 15.60 6.68
N ALA A 2 -10.18 15.66 7.16
CA ALA A 2 -9.09 16.19 6.34
C ALA A 2 -8.87 15.19 5.20
N GLU A 3 -9.20 15.59 3.98
CA GLU A 3 -8.82 14.87 2.77
C GLU A 3 -7.28 14.90 2.72
N LEU A 4 -6.65 13.73 2.79
CA LEU A 4 -5.20 13.62 2.64
C LEU A 4 -4.86 14.04 1.21
N ASN A 5 -3.95 15.00 1.06
CA ASN A 5 -3.54 15.43 -0.28
C ASN A 5 -2.68 14.36 -0.94
N ALA A 6 -2.53 14.41 -2.27
CA ALA A 6 -1.79 13.40 -3.04
C ALA A 6 -0.37 13.12 -2.49
N HIS A 7 0.31 14.16 -2.01
CA HIS A 7 1.64 14.03 -1.40
C HIS A 7 1.62 13.25 -0.07
N GLU A 8 0.58 13.42 0.76
CA GLU A 8 0.44 12.68 2.02
C GLU A 8 0.06 11.21 1.74
N LEU A 9 -0.76 10.96 0.73
CA LEU A 9 -1.08 9.61 0.27
C LEU A 9 0.16 8.91 -0.31
N GLN A 10 1.01 9.62 -1.06
CA GLN A 10 2.29 9.09 -1.57
C GLN A 10 3.24 8.72 -0.43
N ASP A 11 3.42 9.60 0.57
CA ASP A 11 4.29 9.32 1.71
C ASP A 11 3.78 8.15 2.55
N ARG A 12 2.46 8.08 2.74
CA ARG A 12 1.81 6.95 3.40
C ARG A 12 1.98 5.64 2.63
N LEU A 13 1.81 5.68 1.30
CA LEU A 13 2.01 4.51 0.44
C LEU A 13 3.46 4.01 0.54
N ARG A 14 4.44 4.92 0.47
CA ARG A 14 5.87 4.58 0.62
C ARG A 14 6.18 3.94 1.98
N THR A 15 5.57 4.46 3.05
CA THR A 15 5.71 3.90 4.39
C THR A 15 5.11 2.50 4.49
N LEU A 16 3.91 2.30 3.91
CA LEU A 16 3.24 1.00 3.87
C LEU A 16 4.02 -0.03 3.05
N ASP A 17 4.54 0.32 1.87
CA ASP A 17 5.40 -0.54 1.06
C ASP A 17 6.64 -0.97 1.84
N ALA A 18 7.37 -0.03 2.45
CA ALA A 18 8.57 -0.33 3.21
C ALA A 18 8.30 -1.23 4.43
N GLU A 19 7.20 -0.99 5.16
CA GLU A 19 6.81 -1.85 6.28
C GLU A 19 6.43 -3.25 5.80
N PHE A 20 5.63 -3.34 4.72
CA PHE A 20 5.19 -4.58 4.14
C PHE A 20 6.37 -5.44 3.66
N GLU A 21 7.29 -4.86 2.90
CA GLU A 21 8.52 -5.53 2.46
C GLU A 21 9.38 -6.00 3.63
N ARG A 22 9.55 -5.17 4.66
CA ARG A 22 10.30 -5.55 5.85
C ARG A 22 9.64 -6.75 6.55
N GLN A 23 8.31 -6.72 6.68
CA GLN A 23 7.54 -7.78 7.31
C GLN A 23 7.51 -9.08 6.50
N MET A 24 7.50 -9.00 5.17
CA MET A 24 7.69 -10.12 4.24
C MET A 24 9.04 -10.79 4.45
N ARG A 25 10.12 -10.01 4.31
CA ARG A 25 11.50 -10.52 4.41
C ARG A 25 11.80 -11.08 5.80
N ALA A 26 11.28 -10.45 6.86
CA ALA A 26 11.43 -10.94 8.23
C ALA A 26 10.80 -12.33 8.46
N ARG A 27 9.82 -12.70 7.63
CA ARG A 27 9.15 -14.01 7.65
C ARG A 27 9.69 -14.98 6.59
N GLY A 28 10.71 -14.57 5.83
CA GLY A 28 11.29 -15.36 4.75
C GLY A 28 10.49 -15.37 3.45
N PHE A 29 9.51 -14.47 3.31
CA PHE A 29 8.77 -14.30 2.05
C PHE A 29 9.48 -13.33 1.12
N ASP A 30 9.35 -13.60 -0.18
CA ASP A 30 9.79 -12.69 -1.22
C ASP A 30 8.66 -11.70 -1.58
N PRO A 31 8.88 -10.38 -1.45
CA PRO A 31 7.84 -9.38 -1.72
C PRO A 31 7.42 -9.32 -3.19
N ALA A 32 8.22 -9.81 -4.14
CA ALA A 32 7.80 -9.88 -5.55
C ALA A 32 6.81 -11.04 -5.79
N GLN A 33 6.68 -11.99 -4.86
CA GLN A 33 5.71 -13.09 -4.95
C GLN A 33 4.41 -12.83 -4.18
N THR A 34 4.18 -11.59 -3.74
CA THR A 34 2.99 -11.21 -2.96
C THR A 34 1.67 -11.70 -3.57
N GLU A 35 1.52 -11.58 -4.88
CA GLU A 35 0.30 -12.00 -5.61
C GLU A 35 0.12 -13.53 -5.68
N ASN A 36 1.19 -14.29 -5.43
CA ASN A 36 1.22 -15.75 -5.57
C ASN A 36 1.29 -16.50 -4.23
N ILE A 37 1.32 -15.78 -3.09
CA ILE A 37 1.41 -16.38 -1.75
C ILE A 37 0.20 -16.04 -0.89
N ALA A 38 -0.24 -16.99 -0.08
CA ALA A 38 -1.25 -16.74 0.94
C ALA A 38 -0.64 -15.88 2.06
N LEU A 39 -1.03 -14.60 2.12
CA LEU A 39 -0.53 -13.70 3.15
C LEU A 39 -1.13 -14.03 4.52
N PRO A 40 -0.32 -14.09 5.59
CA PRO A 40 -0.84 -14.11 6.94
C PRO A 40 -1.63 -12.83 7.23
N SER A 41 -2.60 -12.90 8.16
CA SER A 41 -3.61 -11.86 8.41
C SER A 41 -3.03 -10.45 8.61
N THR A 42 -1.87 -10.34 9.24
CA THR A 42 -1.16 -9.06 9.43
C THR A 42 -0.65 -8.48 8.12
N LEU A 43 -0.05 -9.31 7.24
CA LEU A 43 0.42 -8.89 5.93
C LEU A 43 -0.74 -8.60 4.99
N ALA A 44 -1.81 -9.41 5.02
CA ALA A 44 -3.02 -9.17 4.24
C ALA A 44 -3.65 -7.80 4.56
N ARG A 45 -3.66 -7.40 5.84
CA ARG A 45 -4.14 -6.08 6.25
C ARG A 45 -3.28 -4.94 5.71
N LEU A 46 -1.95 -5.08 5.76
CA LEU A 46 -1.02 -4.08 5.21
C LEU A 46 -1.16 -3.95 3.70
N TYR A 47 -1.29 -5.08 3.02
CA TYR A 47 -1.52 -5.12 1.58
C TYR A 47 -2.84 -4.42 1.20
N ALA A 48 -3.93 -4.71 1.91
CA ALA A 48 -5.21 -4.06 1.69
C ALA A 48 -5.17 -2.54 1.97
N GLU A 49 -4.45 -2.10 3.01
CA GLU A 49 -4.29 -0.68 3.29
C GLU A 49 -3.48 0.03 2.18
N ARG A 50 -2.43 -0.62 1.68
CA ARG A 50 -1.64 -0.16 0.54
C ARG A 50 -2.51 0.00 -0.71
N GLU A 51 -3.30 -1.02 -1.07
CA GLU A 51 -4.19 -0.95 -2.24
C GLU A 51 -5.24 0.17 -2.10
N ARG A 52 -5.81 0.34 -0.91
CA ARG A 52 -6.74 1.44 -0.65
C ARG A 52 -6.08 2.81 -0.80
N THR A 53 -4.89 3.00 -0.25
CA THR A 53 -4.15 4.27 -0.39
C THR A 53 -3.77 4.54 -1.84
N LYS A 54 -3.39 3.50 -2.60
CA LYS A 54 -3.12 3.62 -4.03
C LYS A 54 -4.38 4.03 -4.81
N ALA A 55 -5.52 3.39 -4.55
CA ALA A 55 -6.79 3.74 -5.19
C ALA A 55 -7.19 5.21 -4.90
N GLN A 56 -7.07 5.65 -3.64
CA GLN A 56 -7.35 7.05 -3.27
C GLN A 56 -6.45 8.05 -4.00
N LEU A 57 -5.19 7.68 -4.22
CA LEU A 57 -4.21 8.49 -4.92
C LEU A 57 -4.52 8.54 -6.42
N GLU A 58 -4.87 7.40 -7.03
CA GLU A 58 -5.35 7.33 -8.42
C GLU A 58 -6.63 8.16 -8.62
N GLU A 59 -7.57 8.14 -7.67
CA GLU A 59 -8.77 8.99 -7.71
C GLU A 59 -8.42 10.48 -7.63
N LEU A 60 -7.46 10.86 -6.78
CA LEU A 60 -7.03 12.26 -6.63
C LEU A 60 -6.24 12.78 -7.84
N GLU A 61 -5.41 11.94 -8.44
CA GLU A 61 -4.64 12.27 -9.64
C GLU A 61 -5.50 12.22 -10.92
N GLY A 62 -6.43 11.25 -11.01
CA GLY A 62 -7.35 11.07 -12.13
C GLY A 62 -8.51 12.08 -12.15
N GLY A 63 -9.01 12.49 -10.98
CA GLY A 63 -10.03 13.54 -10.86
C GLY A 63 -9.52 14.95 -11.20
N ASN A 64 -8.21 15.14 -11.33
CA ASN A 64 -7.57 16.39 -11.75
C ASN A 64 -7.42 16.49 -13.29
N ASN A 65 -7.94 15.52 -14.05
CA ASN A 65 -7.83 15.45 -15.51
C ASN A 65 -9.21 15.48 -16.23
N ASP A 66 -10.24 16.06 -15.61
CA ASP A 66 -11.54 16.37 -16.27
C ASP A 66 -11.71 17.88 -16.47
#